data_AF-A0A6A7MHT9-F1
#
_entry.id   AF-A0A6A7MHT9-F1
#
_cell.length_a   1.000
_cell.length_b   1.000
_cell.length_c   1.000
_cell.angle_alpha   90.00
_cell.angle_beta   90.00
_cell.angle_gamma   90.00
#
_symmetry.space_group_name_H-M   'P 1'
#
loop_
_entity.id
_entity.type
_entity.pdbx_description
1 polymer ?
#
loop_
_entity_poly.entity_id
_entity_poly.type
_entity_poly.pdbx_seq_one_letter_code
_entity_poly.pdbx_strand_id
1 'polypeptide(L)' 'MPIGQERILAGRSYRTVANELREVSAVDQDEVVYHSVFPAAAGLMVRTPDKRLALARFAAEAQTEVERTLAKPGRATA' A
#
# COMPACT_ATOMS: atom_id res chain seq x y z
N MET A 1 -8.08 -14.77 -1.58
CA MET A 1 -9.27 -14.30 -0.84
C MET A 1 -9.10 -12.80 -0.59
N PRO A 2 -10.19 -12.01 -0.59
CA PRO A 2 -10.13 -10.63 -0.13
C PRO A 2 -9.71 -10.59 1.35
N ILE A 3 -9.00 -9.54 1.73
CA ILE A 3 -8.61 -9.31 3.12
C ILE A 3 -9.80 -8.77 3.91
N GLY A 4 -9.97 -9.22 5.16
CA GLY A 4 -10.94 -8.64 6.07
C GLY A 4 -10.55 -7.22 6.49
N GLN A 5 -11.53 -6.34 6.67
CA GLN A 5 -11.31 -4.91 6.96
C GLN A 5 -10.45 -4.70 8.19
N GLU A 6 -10.62 -5.55 9.22
CA GLU A 6 -9.83 -5.48 10.47
C GLU A 6 -8.32 -5.70 10.29
N ARG A 7 -7.88 -6.17 9.12
CA ARG A 7 -6.47 -6.40 8.81
C ARG A 7 -5.84 -5.32 7.94
N ILE A 8 -6.60 -4.28 7.58
CA ILE A 8 -6.09 -3.12 6.84
C ILE A 8 -5.50 -2.12 7.84
N LEU A 9 -4.19 -1.91 7.76
CA LEU A 9 -3.42 -1.11 8.71
C LEU A 9 -2.60 -0.04 7.98
N ALA A 10 -2.49 1.13 8.60
CA ALA A 10 -1.58 2.18 8.14
C ALA A 10 -0.11 1.72 8.17
N GLY A 11 0.66 2.17 7.19
CA GLY A 11 2.05 1.76 6.98
C GLY A 11 2.23 0.39 6.33
N ARG A 12 1.14 -0.33 6.02
CA ARG A 12 1.18 -1.62 5.32
C ARG A 12 0.91 -1.47 3.83
N SER A 13 1.47 -2.39 3.07
CA SER A 13 1.26 -2.48 1.63
C SER A 13 0.40 -3.68 1.31
N TYR A 14 -0.55 -3.52 0.40
CA TYR A 14 -1.46 -4.57 -0.03
C TYR A 14 -1.44 -4.68 -1.55
N ARG A 15 -1.47 -5.92 -2.04
CA ARG A 15 -1.59 -6.20 -3.47
C ARG A 15 -3.04 -6.45 -3.83
N THR A 16 -3.50 -5.83 -4.91
CA THR A 16 -4.85 -6.00 -5.43
C THR A 16 -4.94 -7.13 -6.46
N VAL A 17 -6.17 -7.48 -6.84
CA VAL A 17 -6.47 -8.42 -7.95
C VAL A 17 -5.81 -8.02 -9.27
N ALA A 18 -5.62 -6.72 -9.51
CA ALA A 18 -4.98 -6.20 -10.71
C ALA A 18 -3.43 -6.21 -10.60
N ASN A 19 -2.89 -6.89 -9.58
CA ASN A 19 -1.47 -6.91 -9.25
C ASN A 19 -0.88 -5.53 -8.89
N GLU A 20 -1.73 -4.55 -8.61
CA GLU A 20 -1.35 -3.21 -8.19
C GLU A 20 -0.91 -3.24 -6.72
N LEU A 21 0.22 -2.62 -6.40
CA LEU A 21 0.69 -2.46 -5.02
C LEU A 21 0.18 -1.14 -4.47
N ARG A 22 -0.54 -1.17 -3.35
CA ARG A 22 -1.09 0.00 -2.67
C ARG A 22 -0.58 0.08 -1.25
N GLU A 23 0.05 1.17 -0.89
CA GLU A 23 0.52 1.43 0.47
C GLU A 23 -0.50 2.31 1.20
N VAL A 24 -0.98 1.82 2.34
CA VAL A 24 -1.94 2.55 3.17
C VAL A 24 -1.19 3.58 4.00
N SER A 25 -1.51 4.85 3.80
CA SER A 25 -0.91 5.97 4.53
C SER A 25 -1.68 6.29 5.81
N ALA A 26 -3.01 6.19 5.78
CA ALA A 26 -3.87 6.37 6.94
C ALA A 26 -5.16 5.55 6.81
N VAL A 27 -5.76 5.21 7.94
CA VAL A 27 -7.09 4.61 8.03
C VAL A 27 -7.87 5.48 9.01
N ASP A 28 -9.03 5.96 8.60
CA ASP A 28 -9.91 6.79 9.42
C ASP A 28 -11.33 6.23 9.36
N GLN A 29 -11.85 5.72 10.48
CA GLN A 29 -13.15 5.05 10.61
C GLN A 29 -13.48 4.08 9.46
N ASP A 30 -14.15 4.57 8.41
CA ASP A 30 -14.61 3.82 7.24
C ASP A 30 -13.88 4.18 5.94
N GLU A 31 -12.81 4.98 6.01
CA GLU A 31 -11.99 5.40 4.86
C GLU A 31 -10.52 5.00 5.01
N VAL A 32 -9.90 4.75 3.87
CA VAL A 32 -8.48 4.42 3.73
C VAL A 32 -7.86 5.43 2.78
N VAL A 33 -6.79 6.08 3.25
CA VAL A 33 -5.89 6.87 2.42
C VAL A 33 -4.77 5.96 1.96
N TYR A 34 -4.60 5.80 0.66
CA TYR A 34 -3.54 4.97 0.08
C TYR A 34 -2.90 5.66 -1.11
N HIS A 35 -1.68 5.23 -1.44
CA HIS A 35 -1.04 5.57 -2.70
C HIS A 35 -0.58 4.30 -3.41
N SER A 36 -0.66 4.32 -4.73
CA SER A 36 -0.19 3.22 -5.57
C SER A 36 1.32 3.31 -5.73
N VAL A 37 1.99 2.17 -5.68
CA VAL A 37 3.43 2.04 -5.81
C VAL A 37 3.74 1.25 -7.07
N PHE A 38 4.53 1.84 -7.96
CA PHE A 38 4.94 1.19 -9.20
C PHE A 38 6.48 1.16 -9.30
N PRO A 39 7.05 0.05 -9.81
CA PRO A 39 8.44 0.05 -10.22
C PRO A 39 8.59 0.98 -11.43
N ALA A 40 9.45 1.98 -11.31
CA ALA A 40 9.87 2.84 -12.40
C ALA A 40 11.23 2.39 -12.95
N ALA A 41 11.66 3.04 -14.03
CA ALA A 41 12.98 2.80 -14.61
C ALA A 41 14.09 3.03 -13.57
N ALA A 42 15.18 2.29 -13.70
CA ALA A 42 16.37 2.36 -12.84
C ALA A 42 16.15 2.00 -11.36
N GLY A 43 15.18 1.14 -11.05
CA GLY A 43 14.98 0.63 -9.67
C GLY A 43 14.32 1.63 -8.72
N LEU A 44 13.85 2.77 -9.24
CA LEU A 44 13.07 3.73 -8.48
C LEU A 44 11.65 3.21 -8.25
N MET A 45 11.08 3.50 -7.08
CA MET A 45 9.65 3.25 -6.84
C MET A 45 8.89 4.58 -6.90
N VAL A 46 7.92 4.67 -7.80
CA VAL A 46 7.07 5.86 -7.95
C VAL A 46 5.80 5.65 -7.13
N ARG A 47 5.47 6.67 -6.33
CA ARG A 47 4.21 6.77 -5.60
C ARG A 47 3.26 7.68 -6.37
N THR A 48 2.02 7.25 -6.55
CA THR A 48 0.97 8.16 -7.02
C THR A 48 0.59 9.14 -5.92
N PRO A 49 -0.12 10.23 -6.24
CA PRO A 49 -0.81 11.03 -5.23
C PRO A 49 -1.73 10.17 -4.35
N ASP A 50 -1.99 10.67 -3.15
CA ASP A 50 -2.89 10.02 -2.20
C ASP A 50 -4.31 9.93 -2.77
N LYS A 51 -4.91 8.77 -2.59
CA LYS A 51 -6.28 8.44 -2.97
C LYS A 51 -7.05 8.03 -1.72
N ARG A 52 -8.33 8.39 -1.68
CA ARG A 52 -9.26 7.96 -0.65
C ARG A 52 -10.22 6.93 -1.20
N LEU A 53 -10.53 5.93 -0.39
CA LEU A 53 -11.47 4.87 -0.71
C LEU A 53 -12.10 4.35 0.58
N ALA A 54 -13.37 3.96 0.51
CA ALA A 54 -14.02 3.29 1.63
C ALA A 54 -13.23 2.03 2.04
N LEU A 55 -13.04 1.82 3.34
CA LEU A 55 -12.31 0.70 3.94
C LEU A 55 -12.86 -0.64 3.46
N ALA A 56 -14.19 -0.80 3.45
CA ALA A 56 -14.86 -1.99 2.93
C ALA A 56 -14.47 -2.29 1.47
N ARG A 57 -14.39 -1.25 0.64
CA ARG A 57 -14.04 -1.38 -0.76
C ARG A 57 -12.55 -1.66 -0.95
N PHE A 58 -11.70 -1.00 -0.17
CA PHE A 58 -10.26 -1.29 -0.16
C PHE A 58 -10.00 -2.75 0.23
N ALA A 59 -10.63 -3.24 1.29
CA ALA A 59 -10.52 -4.61 1.77
C ALA A 59 -11.01 -5.64 0.74
N ALA A 60 -12.10 -5.34 0.02
CA ALA A 60 -12.59 -6.18 -1.07
C ALA A 60 -11.62 -6.26 -2.26
N GLU A 61 -10.87 -5.19 -2.54
CA GLU A 61 -9.89 -5.14 -3.63
C GLU A 61 -8.52 -5.72 -3.22
N ALA A 62 -8.16 -5.63 -1.93
CA ALA A 62 -6.91 -6.13 -1.37
C ALA A 62 -6.94 -7.66 -1.19
N GLN A 63 -5.93 -8.36 -1.72
CA GLN A 63 -5.83 -9.81 -1.61
C GLN A 63 -4.78 -10.29 -0.61
N THR A 64 -3.67 -9.59 -0.52
CA THR A 64 -2.54 -10.01 0.32
C THR A 64 -1.80 -8.81 0.86
N GLU A 65 -1.44 -8.87 2.13
CA GLU A 65 -0.46 -7.95 2.71
C GLU A 65 0.91 -8.34 2.16
N VAL A 66 1.58 -7.38 1.56
CA VAL A 66 2.96 -7.53 1.10
C VAL A 66 3.81 -6.85 2.16
N GLU A 67 4.64 -7.63 2.85
CA GLU A 67 5.67 -7.07 3.70
C GLU A 67 6.64 -6.33 2.78
N ARG A 68 6.51 -4.99 2.75
CA ARG A 68 7.52 -4.17 2.13
C ARG A 68 8.74 -4.33 3.04
N THR A 69 9.71 -5.13 2.60
CA THR A 69 11.09 -4.99 3.06
C THR A 69 11.49 -3.59 2.62
N LEU A 70 11.12 -2.60 3.42
CA LEU A 70 11.61 -1.25 3.28
C LEU A 70 13.11 -1.46 3.46
N ALA A 71 13.85 -1.54 2.35
CA ALA A 71 15.25 -1.20 2.39
C ALA A 71 15.24 0.17 3.06
N LYS A 72 15.58 0.20 4.35
CA LYS A 72 15.89 1.44 5.05
C LYS A 72 16.78 2.19 4.07
N PRO A 73 16.60 3.49 3.84
CA PRO A 73 17.68 4.30 3.30
C PRO A 73 18.77 4.32 4.38
N GLY A 74 19.49 3.20 4.49
CA GLY A 74 20.60 2.99 5.36
C GLY A 74 21.81 3.50 4.62
N ARG A 75 22.06 4.79 4.82
CA ARG A 75 23.42 5.31 5.01
C ARG A 75 24.28 5.26 3.73
N ALA A 76 24.31 6.38 3.01
CA ALA A 76 25.54 6.78 2.35
C ALA A 76 26.64 6.75 3.41
N THR A 77 27.56 5.80 3.29
CA THR A 77 28.84 5.83 3.99
C THR A 77 29.57 7.08 3.53
N ALA A 78 29.72 8.03 4.46
CA ALA A 78 30.74 9.07 4.37
C ALA A 78 32.13 8.44 4.42
#